data_AF-A0A3B9IKW4-F1
#
_entry.id   AF-A0A3B9IKW4-F1
#
_cell.length_a   1.000
_cell.length_b   1.000
_cell.length_c   1.000
_cell.angle_alpha   90.00
_cell.angle_beta   90.00
_cell.angle_gamma   90.00
#
_symmetry.space_group_name_H-M   'P 1'
#
loop_
_entity.id
_entity.type
_entity.pdbx_description
1 polymer ?
#
loop_
_entity_poly.entity_id
_entity_poly.type
_entity_poly.pdbx_seq_one_letter_code
_entity_poly.pdbx_strand_id
1 'polypeptide(L)'
;MVTAAVLALAVLAPSIFHTMGLDAAHVAASFAFLPWTHPETGTALPLFQLGWSLNLELEFYLLFALVLAVLPSRRVGATVTVVAGLVAAGLIFRPDVAAFRVWTSPILVDFVLGMVVAVAFLGRMRLSRPAGLILLAVGSAALFMTPAPQATYDLWRWLTAGVPAAVILLAAVMLEKGGHVRRIGWLRFLGDTSYALYLCHYFAIGAVRAIWPVAGVDGRVDGIAFLATAAALALAGSCIFHLFVEKPAVRLARRFFCLTPLRWRP
;
A
#
# COMPACT_ATOMS: atom_id res chain seq x y z
N MET A 1 1.66 -8.55 -12.77
CA MET A 1 0.75 -9.71 -12.96
C MET A 1 -0.71 -9.29 -12.84
N VAL A 2 -1.14 -8.71 -11.72
CA VAL A 2 -2.55 -8.27 -11.56
C VAL A 2 -2.95 -7.22 -12.60
N THR A 3 -2.12 -6.21 -12.86
CA THR A 3 -2.35 -5.24 -13.95
C THR A 3 -2.53 -5.89 -15.32
N ALA A 4 -1.76 -6.96 -15.61
CA ALA A 4 -1.90 -7.72 -16.85
C ALA A 4 -3.22 -8.51 -16.90
N ALA A 5 -3.64 -9.10 -15.78
CA ALA A 5 -4.92 -9.79 -15.69
C ALA A 5 -6.08 -8.80 -15.88
N VAL A 6 -6.01 -7.61 -15.28
CA VAL A 6 -6.98 -6.53 -15.49
C VAL A 6 -7.03 -6.10 -16.94
N LEU A 7 -5.88 -5.88 -17.58
CA LEU A 7 -5.81 -5.55 -19.00
C LEU A 7 -6.41 -6.65 -19.88
N ALA A 8 -6.10 -7.92 -19.61
CA ALA A 8 -6.67 -9.04 -20.34
C ALA A 8 -8.19 -9.10 -20.19
N LEU A 9 -8.72 -8.95 -18.96
CA LEU A 9 -10.15 -8.90 -18.71
C LEU A 9 -10.83 -7.71 -19.39
N ALA A 10 -10.16 -6.55 -19.45
CA ALA A 10 -10.64 -5.37 -20.17
C ALA A 10 -10.82 -5.62 -21.67
N VAL A 11 -9.84 -6.30 -22.27
CA VAL A 11 -9.84 -6.62 -23.70
C VAL A 11 -10.84 -7.74 -24.03
N LEU A 12 -10.94 -8.75 -23.17
CA LEU A 12 -11.80 -9.93 -23.39
C LEU A 12 -13.26 -9.70 -23.01
N ALA A 13 -13.55 -8.79 -22.08
CA ALA A 13 -14.89 -8.50 -21.60
C ALA A 13 -15.12 -6.97 -21.46
N PRO A 14 -15.08 -6.21 -22.57
CA PRO A 14 -15.19 -4.75 -22.54
C PRO A 14 -16.53 -4.25 -21.98
N SER A 15 -17.60 -5.06 -22.05
CA SER A 15 -18.91 -4.77 -21.44
C SER A 15 -18.92 -4.77 -19.91
N ILE A 16 -17.86 -5.27 -19.27
CA ILE A 16 -17.70 -5.23 -17.81
C ILE A 16 -16.86 -4.00 -17.40
N PHE A 17 -16.06 -3.47 -18.33
CA PHE A 17 -15.04 -2.45 -18.08
C PHE A 17 -15.22 -1.24 -19.00
N HIS A 18 -16.39 -0.60 -18.90
CA HIS A 18 -16.81 0.51 -19.75
C HIS A 18 -15.96 1.79 -19.66
N THR A 19 -15.05 1.92 -18.68
CA THR A 19 -14.26 3.14 -18.42
C THR A 19 -12.80 2.83 -18.04
N MET A 20 -12.06 2.13 -18.91
CA MET A 20 -10.66 1.78 -18.61
C MET A 20 -9.62 2.68 -19.25
N GLY A 21 -9.98 3.59 -20.15
CA GLY A 21 -9.02 4.51 -20.73
C GLY A 21 -7.78 3.81 -21.27
N LEU A 22 -7.99 2.85 -22.18
CA LEU A 22 -6.94 2.01 -22.78
C LEU A 22 -6.11 2.80 -23.78
N ASP A 23 -5.43 3.84 -23.30
CA ASP A 23 -4.39 4.55 -24.00
C ASP A 23 -3.04 3.83 -23.80
N ALA A 24 -2.22 3.76 -24.86
CA ALA A 24 -0.96 3.01 -24.82
C ALA A 24 0.04 3.59 -23.81
N ALA A 25 0.10 4.92 -23.65
CA ALA A 25 0.99 5.56 -22.69
C ALA A 25 0.50 5.31 -21.25
N HIS A 26 -0.81 5.40 -21.00
CA HIS A 26 -1.40 5.06 -19.71
C HIS A 26 -1.17 3.59 -19.32
N VAL A 27 -1.31 2.66 -20.28
CA VAL A 27 -1.02 1.23 -20.07
C VAL A 27 0.45 1.02 -19.72
N ALA A 28 1.37 1.58 -20.51
CA ALA A 28 2.80 1.45 -20.28
C ALA A 28 3.21 2.04 -18.91
N ALA A 29 2.70 3.21 -18.56
CA ALA A 29 2.94 3.83 -17.27
C ALA A 29 2.41 2.98 -16.10
N SER A 30 1.24 2.36 -16.26
CA SER A 30 0.67 1.44 -15.25
C SER A 30 1.53 0.20 -15.01
N PHE A 31 2.21 -0.33 -16.04
CA PHE A 31 3.17 -1.43 -15.87
C PHE A 31 4.50 -0.97 -15.27
N ALA A 32 4.91 0.27 -15.54
CA ALA A 32 6.10 0.89 -14.98
C ALA A 32 5.91 1.44 -13.56
N PHE A 33 4.68 1.38 -13.02
CA PHE A 33 4.28 2.01 -11.75
C PHE A 33 4.58 3.53 -11.71
N LEU A 34 4.44 4.20 -12.84
CA LEU A 34 4.62 5.64 -12.94
C LEU A 34 3.26 6.33 -12.82
N PRO A 35 3.12 7.35 -11.93
CA PRO A 35 1.94 8.19 -11.91
C PRO A 35 1.73 8.83 -13.29
N TRP A 36 0.56 8.59 -13.88
CA TRP A 36 0.17 9.08 -15.19
C TRP A 36 -1.29 9.52 -15.20
N THR A 37 -1.62 10.52 -16.00
CA THR A 37 -2.99 11.02 -16.08
C THR A 37 -3.85 10.05 -16.89
N HIS A 38 -4.87 9.49 -16.24
CA HIS A 38 -5.84 8.60 -16.84
C HIS A 38 -6.63 9.37 -17.92
N PRO A 39 -6.74 8.83 -19.16
CA PRO A 39 -7.25 9.59 -20.29
C PRO A 39 -8.75 9.94 -20.17
N GLU A 40 -9.55 9.09 -19.53
CA GLU A 40 -11.00 9.34 -19.37
C GLU A 40 -11.37 10.13 -18.11
N THR A 41 -10.77 9.80 -16.96
CA THR A 41 -11.16 10.39 -15.67
C THR A 41 -10.36 11.64 -15.29
N GLY A 42 -9.23 11.89 -15.97
CA GLY A 42 -8.30 12.97 -15.62
C GLY A 42 -7.62 12.78 -14.26
N THR A 43 -7.81 11.65 -13.59
CA THR A 43 -7.15 11.29 -12.32
C THR A 43 -5.78 10.66 -12.58
N ALA A 44 -5.02 10.33 -11.54
CA ALA A 44 -3.74 9.62 -11.67
C ALA A 44 -3.85 8.12 -11.30
N LEU A 45 -5.04 7.53 -11.46
CA LEU A 45 -5.27 6.13 -11.17
C LEU A 45 -4.69 5.25 -12.29
N PRO A 46 -3.86 4.24 -11.96
CA PRO A 46 -3.40 3.27 -12.95
C PRO A 46 -4.53 2.30 -13.34
N LEU A 47 -4.29 1.51 -14.40
CA LEU A 47 -5.25 0.51 -14.91
C LEU A 47 -5.86 -0.37 -13.81
N PHE A 48 -5.02 -0.90 -12.93
CA PHE A 48 -5.49 -1.51 -11.70
C PHE A 48 -5.57 -0.42 -10.64
N GLN A 49 -6.77 0.11 -10.36
CA GLN A 49 -6.94 1.33 -9.56
C GLN A 49 -6.21 1.28 -8.21
N LEU A 50 -6.22 0.15 -7.49
CA LEU A 50 -5.49 -0.05 -6.23
C LEU A 50 -3.96 0.07 -6.38
N GLY A 51 -3.43 0.05 -7.61
CA GLY A 51 -2.03 0.32 -7.89
C GLY A 51 -1.59 1.75 -7.59
N TRP A 52 -2.50 2.69 -7.29
CA TRP A 52 -2.15 4.07 -6.99
C TRP A 52 -1.17 4.20 -5.81
N SER A 53 -1.32 3.39 -4.74
CA SER A 53 -0.38 3.39 -3.62
C SER A 53 0.96 2.75 -3.99
N LEU A 54 0.94 1.75 -4.89
CA LEU A 54 2.16 1.10 -5.40
C LEU A 54 3.00 2.06 -6.24
N ASN A 55 2.36 2.98 -6.97
CA ASN A 55 3.06 4.05 -7.69
C ASN A 55 3.84 4.94 -6.71
N LEU A 56 3.21 5.34 -5.60
CA LEU A 56 3.87 6.11 -4.54
C LEU A 56 5.01 5.32 -3.87
N GLU A 57 4.82 4.01 -3.65
CA GLU A 57 5.86 3.14 -3.11
C GLU A 57 7.08 3.05 -4.04
N LEU A 58 6.87 2.84 -5.34
CA LEU A 58 7.97 2.79 -6.31
C LEU A 58 8.64 4.15 -6.49
N GLU A 59 7.88 5.24 -6.51
CA GLU A 59 8.41 6.60 -6.49
C GLU A 59 9.36 6.80 -5.29
N PHE A 60 8.90 6.48 -4.08
CA PHE A 60 9.72 6.58 -2.88
C PHE A 60 10.97 5.68 -2.97
N TYR A 61 10.84 4.43 -3.42
CA TYR A 61 11.97 3.52 -3.53
C TYR A 61 13.01 3.98 -4.54
N LEU A 62 12.58 4.53 -5.69
CA LEU A 62 13.49 5.10 -6.68
C LEU A 62 14.21 6.32 -6.11
N LEU A 63 13.49 7.25 -5.47
CA LEU A 63 14.08 8.42 -4.81
C LEU A 63 15.09 7.99 -3.73
N PHE A 64 14.71 7.07 -2.85
CA PHE A 64 15.59 6.58 -1.80
C PHE A 64 16.79 5.82 -2.35
N ALA A 65 16.63 5.01 -3.40
CA ALA A 65 17.72 4.29 -4.04
C ALA A 65 18.72 5.26 -4.72
N LEU A 66 18.24 6.29 -5.41
CA LEU A 66 19.08 7.33 -6.00
C LEU A 66 19.85 8.09 -4.93
N VAL A 67 19.18 8.52 -3.86
CA VAL A 67 19.83 9.17 -2.72
C VAL A 67 20.85 8.25 -2.05
N LEU A 68 20.55 6.97 -1.89
CA LEU A 68 21.47 5.98 -1.32
C LEU A 68 22.71 5.79 -2.20
N ALA A 69 22.54 5.80 -3.53
CA ALA A 69 23.64 5.65 -4.48
C ALA A 69 24.58 6.88 -4.49
N VAL A 70 24.02 8.09 -4.40
CA VAL A 70 24.79 9.34 -4.50
C VAL A 70 25.30 9.83 -3.14
N LEU A 71 24.49 9.71 -2.09
CA LEU A 71 24.74 10.26 -0.74
C LEU A 71 24.57 9.20 0.36
N PRO A 72 25.28 8.06 0.31
CA PRO A 72 25.04 6.91 1.19
C PRO A 72 25.11 7.22 2.69
N SER A 73 26.03 8.10 3.09
CA SER A 73 26.23 8.53 4.48
C SER A 73 25.18 9.54 4.97
N ARG A 74 24.51 10.25 4.06
CA ARG A 74 23.48 11.24 4.37
C ARG A 74 22.08 10.78 3.94
N ARG A 75 21.93 9.51 3.58
CA ARG A 75 20.74 8.97 2.91
C ARG A 75 19.42 9.37 3.57
N VAL A 76 19.34 9.32 4.90
CA VAL A 76 18.11 9.69 5.63
C VAL A 76 17.83 11.19 5.49
N GLY A 77 18.79 12.04 5.85
CA GLY A 77 18.61 13.50 5.79
C GLY A 77 18.41 14.02 4.36
N ALA A 78 19.10 13.43 3.38
CA ALA A 78 18.96 13.77 1.98
C ALA A 78 17.57 13.38 1.45
N THR A 79 17.07 12.16 1.74
CA THR A 79 15.71 11.76 1.33
C THR A 79 14.64 12.65 1.99
N VAL A 80 14.78 12.94 3.29
CA VAL A 80 13.88 13.87 3.99
C VAL A 80 13.84 15.23 3.29
N THR A 81 15.01 15.75 2.91
CA THR A 81 15.13 17.06 2.24
C THR A 81 14.50 17.05 0.86
N VAL A 82 14.73 16.00 0.06
CA VAL A 82 14.15 15.86 -1.28
C VAL A 82 12.63 15.74 -1.18
N VAL A 83 12.11 14.88 -0.30
CA VAL A 83 10.66 14.72 -0.10
C VAL A 83 10.03 16.02 0.39
N ALA A 84 10.63 16.71 1.36
CA ALA A 84 10.14 18.01 1.82
C ALA A 84 10.10 19.04 0.68
N GLY A 85 11.12 19.06 -0.19
CA GLY A 85 11.16 19.90 -1.38
C GLY A 85 10.06 19.59 -2.38
N LEU A 86 9.82 18.30 -2.67
CA LEU A 86 8.73 17.86 -3.56
C LEU A 86 7.36 18.26 -3.02
N VAL A 87 7.10 17.99 -1.74
CA VAL A 87 5.83 18.36 -1.09
C VAL A 87 5.65 19.89 -1.08
N ALA A 88 6.69 20.65 -0.74
CA ALA A 88 6.65 22.10 -0.79
C ALA A 88 6.36 22.62 -2.20
N ALA A 89 6.99 22.04 -3.24
CA ALA A 89 6.70 22.37 -4.62
C ALA A 89 5.23 22.10 -4.99
N GLY A 90 4.66 20.96 -4.55
CA GLY A 90 3.25 20.65 -4.74
C GLY A 90 2.31 21.67 -4.11
N LEU A 91 2.64 22.15 -2.90
CA LEU A 91 1.84 23.15 -2.18
C LEU A 91 1.94 24.55 -2.80
N ILE A 92 3.12 24.93 -3.30
CA ILE A 92 3.39 26.25 -3.90
C ILE A 92 2.82 26.33 -5.31
N PHE A 93 3.15 25.35 -6.16
CA PHE A 93 2.80 25.39 -7.58
C PHE A 93 1.43 24.81 -7.88
N ARG A 94 0.87 23.97 -7.00
CA ARG A 94 -0.48 23.38 -7.10
C ARG A 94 -0.79 22.83 -8.51
N PRO A 95 -0.06 21.79 -8.95
CA PRO A 95 -0.13 21.36 -10.34
C PRO A 95 -1.55 20.92 -10.75
N ASP A 96 -1.99 21.43 -11.90
CA ASP A 96 -3.28 21.08 -12.51
C ASP A 96 -3.28 19.65 -13.10
N VAL A 97 -2.11 19.13 -13.45
CA VAL A 97 -1.94 17.77 -13.97
C VAL A 97 -1.95 16.76 -12.82
N ALA A 98 -2.82 15.75 -12.92
CA ALA A 98 -3.01 14.75 -11.86
C ALA A 98 -1.75 13.95 -11.55
N ALA A 99 -0.98 13.57 -12.56
CA ALA A 99 0.28 12.88 -12.37
C ALA A 99 1.23 13.66 -11.44
N PHE A 100 1.40 14.97 -11.68
CA PHE A 100 2.27 15.81 -10.85
C PHE A 100 1.75 15.97 -9.43
N ARG A 101 0.43 15.96 -9.20
CA ARG A 101 -0.10 15.93 -7.82
C ARG A 101 0.32 14.71 -7.03
N VAL A 102 0.51 13.56 -7.70
CA VAL A 102 1.03 12.34 -7.05
C VAL A 102 2.52 12.49 -6.74
N TRP A 103 3.31 12.95 -7.72
CA TRP A 103 4.76 13.17 -7.56
C TRP A 103 5.14 14.19 -6.47
N THR A 104 4.22 15.08 -6.12
CA THR A 104 4.40 16.09 -5.06
C THR A 104 3.47 15.86 -3.88
N SER A 105 2.94 14.65 -3.74
CA SER A 105 1.91 14.33 -2.76
C SER A 105 2.41 14.43 -1.32
N PRO A 106 1.65 15.04 -0.39
CA PRO A 106 1.95 14.99 1.04
C PRO A 106 2.07 13.57 1.61
N ILE A 107 1.52 12.55 0.95
CA ILE A 107 1.67 11.14 1.36
C ILE A 107 3.13 10.70 1.38
N LEU A 108 4.02 11.32 0.60
CA LEU A 108 5.45 11.04 0.65
C LEU A 108 6.05 11.23 2.07
N VAL A 109 5.44 12.09 2.88
CA VAL A 109 5.82 12.28 4.29
C VAL A 109 5.58 11.01 5.12
N ASP A 110 4.56 10.20 4.81
CA ASP A 110 4.28 8.96 5.53
C ASP A 110 5.44 7.96 5.37
N PHE A 111 6.08 7.93 4.20
CA PHE A 111 7.29 7.12 3.97
C PHE A 111 8.49 7.64 4.77
N VAL A 112 8.64 8.96 4.88
CA VAL A 112 9.67 9.58 5.73
C VAL A 112 9.45 9.23 7.20
N LEU A 113 8.21 9.23 7.69
CA LEU A 113 7.89 8.76 9.04
C LEU A 113 8.29 7.29 9.21
N GLY A 114 8.05 6.44 8.22
CA GLY A 114 8.56 5.07 8.19
C GLY A 114 10.08 4.97 8.30
N MET A 115 10.82 5.86 7.62
CA MET A 115 12.29 5.93 7.75
C MET A 115 12.73 6.34 9.16
N VAL A 116 12.02 7.27 9.81
CA VAL A 116 12.28 7.66 11.20
C VAL A 116 12.08 6.47 12.14
N VAL A 117 10.99 5.70 11.95
CA VAL A 117 10.76 4.45 12.70
C VAL A 117 11.89 3.45 12.47
N ALA A 118 12.37 3.31 11.22
CA ALA A 118 13.50 2.43 10.91
C ALA A 118 14.80 2.87 11.61
N VAL A 119 15.09 4.17 11.66
CA VAL A 119 16.26 4.71 12.39
C VAL A 119 16.14 4.41 13.90
N ALA A 120 14.97 4.63 14.49
CA ALA A 120 14.70 4.26 15.88
C ALA A 120 14.88 2.75 16.10
N PHE A 121 14.40 1.92 15.18
CA PHE A 121 14.50 0.47 15.24
C PHE A 121 15.94 -0.03 15.16
N LEU A 122 16.75 0.51 14.25
CA LEU A 122 18.15 0.14 14.10
C LEU A 122 19.04 0.73 15.21
N GLY A 123 18.58 1.80 15.85
CA GLY A 123 19.26 2.44 16.96
C GLY A 123 19.18 1.66 18.29
N ARG A 124 19.61 2.34 19.35
CA ARG A 124 19.61 1.82 20.73
C ARG A 124 18.28 1.99 21.45
N MET A 125 17.27 2.60 20.80
CA MET A 125 15.95 2.78 21.39
C MET A 125 15.35 1.42 21.76
N ARG A 126 14.76 1.38 22.95
CA ARG A 126 14.01 0.25 23.49
C ARG A 126 12.75 0.80 24.16
N LEU A 127 11.66 0.06 24.03
CA LEU A 127 10.41 0.34 24.74
C LEU A 127 10.16 -0.79 25.73
N SER A 128 9.74 -0.41 26.95
CA SER A 128 9.17 -1.36 27.88
C SER A 128 7.84 -1.87 27.33
N ARG A 129 7.45 -3.09 27.71
CA ARG A 129 6.14 -3.66 27.35
C ARG A 129 4.96 -2.70 27.60
N PRO A 130 4.79 -2.09 28.80
CA PRO A 130 3.66 -1.20 29.03
C PRO A 130 3.70 0.04 28.14
N ALA A 131 4.87 0.66 27.94
CA ALA A 131 5.00 1.82 27.06
C ALA A 131 4.64 1.47 25.60
N GLY A 132 5.12 0.32 25.10
CA GLY A 132 4.78 -0.15 23.77
C GLY A 132 3.28 -0.41 23.60
N LEU A 133 2.62 -1.04 24.59
CA LEU A 133 1.17 -1.27 24.54
C LEU A 133 0.36 0.03 24.62
N ILE A 134 0.79 1.00 25.43
CA ILE A 134 0.17 2.32 25.51
C ILE A 134 0.28 3.03 24.16
N LEU A 135 1.48 3.08 23.56
CA LEU A 135 1.67 3.70 22.24
C LEU A 135 0.82 3.01 21.17
N LEU A 136 0.76 1.67 21.18
CA LEU A 136 -0.07 0.92 20.26
C LEU A 136 -1.56 1.29 20.40
N ALA A 137 -2.05 1.35 21.64
CA ALA A 137 -3.45 1.72 21.92
C ALA A 137 -3.75 3.18 21.54
N VAL A 138 -2.87 4.12 21.90
CA VAL A 138 -3.01 5.55 21.58
C VAL A 138 -2.97 5.78 20.08
N GLY A 139 -2.01 5.20 19.37
CA GLY A 139 -1.93 5.31 17.91
C GLY A 139 -3.15 4.70 17.22
N SER A 140 -3.62 3.53 17.68
CA SER A 140 -4.83 2.90 17.14
C SER A 140 -6.08 3.73 17.39
N ALA A 141 -6.23 4.30 18.59
CA ALA A 141 -7.35 5.18 18.93
C ALA A 141 -7.31 6.47 18.09
N ALA A 142 -6.15 7.12 17.98
CA ALA A 142 -6.00 8.32 17.17
C ALA A 142 -6.34 8.08 15.69
N LEU A 143 -5.88 6.95 15.13
CA LEU A 143 -6.23 6.57 13.76
C LEU A 143 -7.73 6.28 13.60
N PHE A 144 -8.34 5.60 14.57
CA PHE A 144 -9.78 5.32 14.57
C PHE A 144 -10.64 6.58 14.67
N MET A 145 -10.17 7.60 15.39
CA MET A 145 -10.85 8.89 15.53
C MET A 145 -10.63 9.83 14.33
N THR A 146 -9.77 9.45 13.39
CA THR A 146 -9.53 10.26 12.19
C THR A 146 -10.79 10.20 11.31
N PRO A 147 -11.39 11.35 10.96
CA PRO A 147 -12.53 11.38 10.04
C PRO A 147 -12.16 10.65 8.74
N ALA A 148 -13.12 9.89 8.17
CA ALA A 148 -12.91 9.23 6.89
C ALA A 148 -12.31 10.24 5.90
N PRO A 149 -11.15 9.93 5.27
CA PRO A 149 -10.36 10.93 4.58
C PRO A 149 -11.16 11.51 3.41
N GLN A 150 -11.58 12.76 3.54
CA GLN A 150 -12.35 13.46 2.50
C GLN A 150 -11.47 13.85 1.29
N ALA A 151 -10.14 13.82 1.44
CA ALA A 151 -9.20 13.96 0.33
C ALA A 151 -7.90 13.18 0.58
N THR A 152 -7.55 12.28 -0.35
CA THR A 152 -6.33 11.45 -0.29
C THR A 152 -5.04 12.28 -0.21
N TYR A 153 -5.05 13.50 -0.74
CA TYR A 153 -3.87 14.37 -0.91
C TYR A 153 -3.85 15.60 0.02
N ASP A 154 -4.67 15.62 1.08
CA ASP A 154 -4.67 16.73 2.05
C ASP A 154 -3.35 16.80 2.82
N LEU A 155 -2.85 18.02 3.05
CA LEU A 155 -1.65 18.27 3.83
C LEU A 155 -1.81 17.76 5.27
N TRP A 156 -2.98 17.90 5.88
CA TRP A 156 -3.16 17.49 7.29
C TRP A 156 -3.16 15.98 7.49
N ARG A 157 -3.26 15.21 6.40
CA ARG A 157 -3.31 13.74 6.44
C ARG A 157 -2.07 13.11 7.09
N TRP A 158 -0.87 13.65 6.86
CA TRP A 158 0.33 13.07 7.48
C TRP A 158 0.27 13.20 9.01
N LEU A 159 -0.40 14.22 9.53
CA LEU A 159 -0.57 14.41 10.98
C LEU A 159 -1.73 13.56 11.52
N THR A 160 -2.85 13.49 10.82
CA THR A 160 -4.05 12.79 11.30
C THR A 160 -3.99 11.28 11.08
N ALA A 161 -3.40 10.81 9.97
CA ALA A 161 -3.26 9.39 9.67
C ALA A 161 -1.80 8.91 9.72
N GLY A 162 -0.86 9.67 9.14
CA GLY A 162 0.54 9.28 9.03
C GLY A 162 1.23 9.10 10.39
N VAL A 163 1.12 10.08 11.28
CA VAL A 163 1.71 10.04 12.63
C VAL A 163 1.10 8.90 13.47
N PRO A 164 -0.23 8.73 13.58
CA PRO A 164 -0.79 7.57 14.25
C PRO A 164 -0.32 6.24 13.67
N ALA A 165 -0.27 6.09 12.35
CA ALA A 165 0.26 4.90 11.71
C ALA A 165 1.73 4.65 12.05
N ALA A 166 2.57 5.68 12.07
CA ALA A 166 3.98 5.59 12.45
C ALA A 166 4.14 5.20 13.93
N VAL A 167 3.29 5.71 14.82
CA VAL A 167 3.28 5.34 16.25
C VAL A 167 2.88 3.87 16.43
N ILE A 168 1.84 3.41 15.73
CA ILE A 168 1.43 1.99 15.72
C ILE A 168 2.59 1.12 15.23
N LEU A 169 3.21 1.50 14.11
CA LEU A 169 4.33 0.76 13.53
C LEU A 169 5.51 0.69 14.52
N LEU A 170 5.93 1.84 15.08
CA LEU A 170 7.00 1.92 16.07
C LEU A 170 6.71 1.03 17.28
N ALA A 171 5.51 1.11 17.83
CA ALA A 171 5.10 0.30 18.96
C ALA A 171 5.18 -1.20 18.65
N ALA A 172 4.63 -1.62 17.50
CA ALA A 172 4.63 -3.01 17.07
C ALA A 172 6.04 -3.57 16.90
N VAL A 173 6.90 -2.87 16.15
CA VAL A 173 8.28 -3.35 15.88
C VAL A 173 9.16 -3.31 17.13
N MET A 174 8.93 -2.37 18.04
CA MET A 174 9.69 -2.27 19.30
C MET A 174 9.26 -3.31 20.33
N LEU A 175 7.96 -3.64 20.39
CA LEU A 175 7.46 -4.77 21.18
C LEU A 175 8.05 -6.09 20.66
N GLU A 176 8.12 -6.28 19.34
CA GLU A 176 8.73 -7.46 18.73
C GLU A 176 10.24 -7.52 19.01
N LYS A 177 10.97 -6.42 18.81
CA LYS A 177 12.42 -6.31 19.12
C LYS A 177 12.71 -6.63 20.58
N GLY A 178 11.82 -6.25 21.49
CA GLY A 178 11.92 -6.55 22.93
C GLY A 178 11.50 -7.97 23.32
N GLY A 179 11.08 -8.82 22.37
CA GLY A 179 10.64 -10.19 22.66
C GLY A 179 9.24 -10.29 23.29
N HIS A 180 8.43 -9.22 23.23
CA HIS A 180 7.11 -9.15 23.86
C HIS A 180 5.97 -9.66 22.97
N VAL A 181 6.25 -10.05 21.72
CA VAL A 181 5.27 -10.53 20.75
C VAL A 181 5.39 -12.04 20.59
N ARG A 182 4.28 -12.76 20.81
CA ARG A 182 4.23 -14.21 20.62
C ARG A 182 4.16 -14.57 19.14
N ARG A 183 5.03 -15.47 18.69
CA ARG A 183 5.01 -15.98 17.31
C ARG A 183 3.92 -17.04 17.17
N ILE A 184 2.81 -16.66 16.51
CA ILE A 184 1.68 -17.55 16.23
C ILE A 184 1.68 -17.84 14.73
N GLY A 185 1.85 -19.11 14.35
CA GLY A 185 2.11 -19.51 12.96
C GLY A 185 1.03 -19.09 11.97
N TRP A 186 -0.24 -19.26 12.31
CA TRP A 186 -1.35 -18.90 11.43
C TRP A 186 -1.52 -17.38 11.30
N LEU A 187 -1.29 -16.60 12.37
CA LEU A 187 -1.30 -15.13 12.29
C LEU A 187 -0.17 -14.60 11.43
N ARG A 188 1.02 -15.22 11.51
CA ARG A 188 2.13 -14.92 10.62
C ARG A 188 1.76 -15.21 9.16
N PHE A 189 1.14 -16.35 8.90
CA PHE A 189 0.71 -16.71 7.55
C PHE A 189 -0.33 -15.71 6.98
N LEU A 190 -1.28 -15.26 7.80
CA LEU A 190 -2.22 -14.20 7.40
C LEU A 190 -1.50 -12.88 7.13
N GLY A 191 -0.52 -12.53 7.96
CA GLY A 191 0.36 -11.37 7.73
C GLY A 191 1.12 -11.47 6.40
N ASP A 192 1.72 -12.62 6.11
CA ASP A 192 2.40 -12.89 4.83
C ASP A 192 1.45 -12.79 3.63
N THR A 193 0.16 -13.10 3.82
CA THR A 193 -0.90 -13.05 2.80
C THR A 193 -1.52 -11.65 2.64
N SER A 194 -1.24 -10.70 3.54
CA SER A 194 -1.90 -9.38 3.57
C SER A 194 -1.73 -8.59 2.28
N TYR A 195 -0.59 -8.72 1.60
CA TYR A 195 -0.35 -8.09 0.30
C TYR A 195 -1.22 -8.70 -0.82
N ALA A 196 -1.33 -10.03 -0.88
CA ALA A 196 -2.27 -10.70 -1.79
C ALA A 196 -3.72 -10.28 -1.51
N LEU A 197 -4.10 -10.14 -0.24
CA LEU A 197 -5.42 -9.67 0.14
C LEU A 197 -5.68 -8.25 -0.36
N TYR A 198 -4.71 -7.35 -0.19
CA TYR A 198 -4.76 -6.01 -0.75
C TYR A 198 -5.00 -6.02 -2.27
N LEU A 199 -4.32 -6.87 -3.02
CA LEU A 199 -4.52 -6.96 -4.47
C LEU A 199 -5.84 -7.63 -4.88
N CYS A 200 -6.31 -8.62 -4.12
CA CYS A 200 -7.38 -9.50 -4.58
C CYS A 200 -8.78 -9.10 -4.05
N HIS A 201 -8.88 -8.39 -2.93
CA HIS A 201 -10.16 -8.16 -2.25
C HIS A 201 -11.19 -7.44 -3.14
N TYR A 202 -10.75 -6.53 -4.01
CA TYR A 202 -11.66 -5.81 -4.90
C TYR A 202 -12.34 -6.73 -5.92
N PHE A 203 -11.62 -7.74 -6.44
CA PHE A 203 -12.21 -8.75 -7.32
C PHE A 203 -13.22 -9.62 -6.58
N ALA A 204 -12.93 -9.99 -5.32
CA ALA A 204 -13.86 -10.75 -4.50
C ALA A 204 -15.15 -9.95 -4.23
N ILE A 205 -15.03 -8.67 -3.85
CA ILE A 205 -16.19 -7.79 -3.66
C ILE A 205 -16.98 -7.65 -4.97
N GLY A 206 -16.31 -7.44 -6.10
CA GLY A 206 -16.95 -7.35 -7.42
C GLY A 206 -17.70 -8.62 -7.81
N ALA A 207 -17.08 -9.79 -7.60
CA ALA A 207 -17.70 -11.08 -7.86
C ALA A 207 -18.93 -11.31 -6.99
N VAL A 208 -18.85 -11.03 -5.69
CA VAL A 208 -20.00 -11.11 -4.79
C VAL A 208 -21.09 -10.15 -5.26
N ARG A 209 -20.78 -8.89 -5.58
CA ARG A 209 -21.78 -7.92 -6.09
C ARG A 209 -22.48 -8.36 -7.37
N ALA A 210 -21.77 -9.01 -8.29
CA ALA A 210 -22.35 -9.49 -9.54
C ALA A 210 -23.28 -10.70 -9.35
N ILE A 211 -22.93 -11.60 -8.42
CA ILE A 211 -23.67 -12.85 -8.19
C ILE A 211 -24.83 -12.63 -7.20
N TRP A 212 -24.69 -11.73 -6.24
CA TRP A 212 -25.63 -11.53 -5.13
C TRP A 212 -27.10 -11.35 -5.57
N PRO A 213 -27.42 -10.49 -6.56
CA PRO A 213 -28.79 -10.30 -7.01
C PRO A 213 -29.35 -11.53 -7.75
N VAL A 214 -28.51 -12.20 -8.55
CA VAL A 214 -28.93 -13.35 -9.37
C VAL A 214 -29.14 -14.61 -8.53
N ALA A 215 -28.51 -14.70 -7.36
CA ALA A 215 -28.72 -15.79 -6.41
C ALA A 215 -30.10 -15.76 -5.72
N GLY A 216 -30.97 -14.82 -6.08
CA GLY A 216 -32.31 -14.68 -5.49
C GLY A 216 -32.27 -14.20 -4.04
N VAL A 217 -31.14 -13.62 -3.64
CA VAL A 217 -30.91 -13.06 -2.30
C VAL A 217 -31.42 -11.61 -2.29
N ASP A 218 -32.63 -11.41 -2.79
CA ASP A 218 -33.25 -10.10 -2.86
C ASP A 218 -34.04 -9.81 -1.57
N GLY A 219 -33.78 -8.64 -1.00
CA GLY A 219 -34.73 -7.97 -0.11
C GLY A 219 -34.63 -8.22 1.39
N ARG A 220 -33.68 -9.04 1.92
CA ARG A 220 -33.56 -9.18 3.39
C ARG A 220 -32.31 -9.84 3.99
N VAL A 221 -31.27 -10.09 3.21
CA VAL A 221 -30.02 -10.60 3.79
C VAL A 221 -29.16 -9.42 4.23
N ASP A 222 -28.87 -9.39 5.52
CA ASP A 222 -28.16 -8.32 6.23
C ASP A 222 -26.86 -7.93 5.50
N GLY A 223 -26.55 -6.63 5.42
CA GLY A 223 -25.26 -6.14 4.92
C GLY A 223 -24.08 -6.81 5.63
N ILE A 224 -24.27 -7.31 6.86
CA ILE A 224 -23.31 -8.16 7.56
C ILE A 224 -23.03 -9.46 6.81
N ALA A 225 -24.04 -10.15 6.30
CA ALA A 225 -23.85 -11.40 5.57
C ALA A 225 -23.16 -11.16 4.21
N PHE A 226 -23.52 -10.08 3.50
CA PHE A 226 -22.78 -9.65 2.30
C PHE A 226 -21.31 -9.42 2.62
N LEU A 227 -21.03 -8.66 3.68
CA LEU A 227 -19.67 -8.33 4.09
C LEU A 227 -18.89 -9.58 4.52
N ALA A 228 -19.52 -10.48 5.27
CA ALA A 228 -18.93 -11.74 5.71
C ALA A 228 -18.58 -12.63 4.52
N THR A 229 -19.48 -12.76 3.54
CA THR A 229 -19.22 -13.53 2.31
C THR A 229 -18.09 -12.90 1.50
N ALA A 230 -18.11 -11.58 1.29
CA ALA A 230 -17.05 -10.88 0.57
C ALA A 230 -15.68 -11.00 1.27
N ALA A 231 -15.65 -10.87 2.60
CA ALA A 231 -14.43 -11.03 3.40
C ALA A 231 -13.91 -12.47 3.35
N ALA A 232 -14.79 -13.47 3.49
CA ALA A 232 -14.41 -14.87 3.40
C ALA A 232 -13.85 -15.22 2.01
N LEU A 233 -14.50 -14.76 0.93
CA LEU A 233 -14.04 -14.97 -0.44
C LEU A 233 -12.71 -14.25 -0.70
N ALA A 234 -12.56 -13.01 -0.21
CA ALA A 234 -11.32 -12.25 -0.33
C ALA A 234 -10.16 -12.94 0.39
N LEU A 235 -10.38 -13.41 1.62
CA LEU A 235 -9.38 -14.16 2.38
C LEU A 235 -9.01 -15.46 1.68
N ALA A 236 -9.98 -16.28 1.29
CA ALA A 236 -9.73 -17.54 0.61
C ALA A 236 -8.98 -17.32 -0.72
N GLY A 237 -9.48 -16.39 -1.56
CA GLY A 237 -8.85 -16.03 -2.83
C GLY A 237 -7.43 -15.48 -2.66
N SER A 238 -7.20 -14.66 -1.63
CA SER A 238 -5.87 -14.13 -1.33
C SER A 238 -4.88 -15.22 -0.89
N CYS A 239 -5.31 -16.19 -0.07
CA CYS A 239 -4.48 -17.33 0.32
C CYS A 239 -4.06 -18.16 -0.91
N ILE A 240 -5.00 -18.41 -1.83
CA ILE A 240 -4.73 -19.13 -3.09
C ILE A 240 -3.74 -18.32 -3.94
N PHE A 241 -4.01 -17.04 -4.17
CA PHE A 241 -3.13 -16.16 -4.93
C PHE A 241 -1.73 -16.09 -4.32
N HIS A 242 -1.63 -15.95 -3.01
CA HIS A 242 -0.37 -15.88 -2.28
C HIS A 242 0.46 -17.17 -2.47
N LEU A 243 -0.17 -18.33 -2.33
CA LEU A 243 0.53 -19.63 -2.41
C LEU A 243 0.93 -20.01 -3.82
N PHE A 244 0.07 -19.74 -4.81
CA PHE A 244 0.21 -20.26 -6.17
C PHE A 244 0.71 -19.23 -7.19
N VAL A 245 0.59 -17.94 -6.92
CA VAL A 245 1.02 -16.87 -7.84
C VAL A 245 2.14 -16.06 -7.22
N GLU A 246 1.91 -15.46 -6.06
CA GLU A 246 2.85 -14.53 -5.44
C GLU A 246 4.15 -15.23 -5.00
N LYS A 247 4.07 -16.25 -4.14
CA LYS A 247 5.27 -16.97 -3.65
C LYS A 247 6.11 -17.53 -4.79
N PRO A 248 5.54 -18.22 -5.81
CA PRO A 248 6.31 -18.68 -6.95
C PRO A 248 6.97 -17.55 -7.73
N ALA A 249 6.24 -16.45 -7.99
CA ALA A 249 6.79 -15.30 -8.71
C ALA A 249 7.96 -14.65 -7.95
N VAL A 250 7.83 -14.45 -6.63
CA VAL A 250 8.92 -13.91 -5.79
C VAL A 250 10.12 -14.84 -5.76
N ARG A 251 9.91 -16.17 -5.66
CA ARG A 251 11.00 -17.16 -5.72
C ARG A 251 11.72 -17.13 -7.07
N LEU A 252 10.97 -17.00 -8.17
CA LEU A 252 11.51 -16.93 -9.51
C LEU A 252 12.34 -15.66 -9.70
N ALA A 253 11.81 -14.50 -9.30
CA ALA A 253 12.53 -13.22 -9.36
C ALA A 253 13.84 -13.26 -8.57
N ARG A 254 13.82 -13.81 -7.35
CA ARG A 254 15.04 -13.96 -6.53
C ARG A 254 16.12 -14.82 -7.19
N ARG A 255 15.72 -15.88 -7.91
CA ARG A 255 16.65 -16.73 -8.68
C ARG A 255 17.28 -15.96 -9.84
N PHE A 256 16.49 -15.19 -10.59
CA PHE A 256 16.99 -14.44 -11.75
C PHE A 256 17.92 -13.29 -11.36
N PHE A 257 17.62 -12.56 -10.29
CA PHE A 257 18.42 -11.40 -9.88
C PHE A 257 19.57 -11.72 -8.92
N CYS A 258 19.91 -13.01 -8.71
CA CYS A 258 20.97 -13.47 -7.79
C CYS A 258 20.98 -12.76 -6.43
N LEU A 259 19.80 -12.41 -5.91
CA LEU A 259 19.68 -11.74 -4.63
C LEU A 259 19.95 -12.78 -3.54
N THR A 260 21.20 -12.84 -3.07
CA THR A 260 21.54 -13.59 -1.86
C THR A 260 20.69 -13.02 -0.72
N PRO A 261 20.00 -13.87 0.07
CA PRO A 261 19.28 -13.37 1.22
C PRO A 261 20.31 -12.71 2.15
N LEU A 262 20.18 -11.40 2.35
CA LEU A 262 20.83 -10.67 3.44
C LEU A 262 20.47 -11.41 4.73
N ARG A 263 21.40 -12.25 5.22
CA ARG A 263 21.26 -12.90 6.51
C ARG A 263 21.34 -11.79 7.55
N TRP A 264 20.18 -11.26 7.92
CA TRP A 264 20.02 -10.39 9.08
C TRP A 264 20.43 -11.23 10.30
N ARG A 265 21.64 -10.98 10.80
CA ARG A 265 22.08 -11.52 12.09
C ARG A 265 21.55 -10.56 13.15
N PRO A 266 20.66 -11.01 14.06
CA PRO A 266 20.19 -10.18 15.15
C PRO A 266 21.33 -9.75 16.08
#